data_AF-A0A2K8VCK0-F1
#
_entry.id   AF-A0A2K8VCK0-F1
#
_cell.length_a   1.000
_cell.length_b   1.000
_cell.length_c   1.000
_cell.angle_alpha   90.00
_cell.angle_beta   90.00
_cell.angle_gamma   90.00
#
_symmetry.space_group_name_H-M   'P 1'
#
loop_
_entity.id
_entity.type
_entity.pdbx_description
1 polymer ?
#
loop_
_entity_poly.entity_id
_entity_poly.type
_entity_poly.pdbx_seq_one_letter_code
_entity_poly.pdbx_strand_id
1 'polypeptide(L)'
;MEKITLKSFFTCTLIALVFGFIYLKNTDISSSIDRNISDKMLIKNAKKQIDSIKQSSLIEDTTMDLIINLADDYNKHKNIGTKLTEENIHSFEKKINLTLPESYKLFLTYFGDGGEMIYDTSILSTKKTMFIKDQFNNLPDELQTSEGTVTTSALLALTKNKKRKGDWYWVTNDLNENNEWPLVFIDTENNSIRYSVKEFSEWLQLLVMSKSDVISAIKNREETLSESRKVVTTSSYLK
;
A
#
# COMPACT_ATOMS: atom_id res chain seq x y z
N MET A 1 16.32 -64.75 -13.07
CA MET A 1 15.82 -63.92 -11.96
C MET A 1 16.90 -62.90 -11.61
N GLU A 2 16.79 -61.70 -12.20
CA GLU A 2 17.75 -60.62 -11.97
C GLU A 2 17.49 -59.96 -10.63
N LYS A 3 18.52 -59.90 -9.79
CA LYS A 3 18.50 -59.10 -8.55
C LYS A 3 18.53 -57.63 -8.94
N ILE A 4 17.36 -57.02 -9.10
CA ILE A 4 17.24 -55.57 -9.09
C ILE A 4 17.79 -55.11 -7.74
N THR A 5 19.01 -54.57 -7.77
CA THR A 5 19.68 -54.13 -6.55
C THR A 5 18.88 -52.98 -5.94
N LEU A 6 18.62 -53.08 -4.64
CA LEU A 6 17.87 -52.09 -3.85
C LEU A 6 18.35 -50.64 -4.12
N LYS A 7 19.63 -50.46 -4.46
CA LYS A 7 20.24 -49.18 -4.86
C LYS A 7 19.61 -48.55 -6.11
N SER A 8 19.24 -49.35 -7.11
CA SER A 8 18.62 -48.87 -8.34
C SER A 8 17.19 -48.40 -8.12
N PHE A 9 16.48 -48.98 -7.15
CA PHE A 9 15.14 -48.53 -6.77
C PHE A 9 15.21 -47.16 -6.08
N PHE A 10 16.11 -46.99 -5.11
CA PHE A 10 16.28 -45.72 -4.40
C PHE A 10 16.69 -44.55 -5.30
N THR A 11 17.52 -44.80 -6.32
CA THR A 11 17.94 -43.74 -7.26
C THR A 11 16.78 -43.28 -8.14
N CYS A 12 15.96 -44.20 -8.67
CA CYS A 12 14.77 -43.83 -9.44
C CYS A 12 13.75 -43.04 -8.61
N THR A 13 13.52 -43.42 -7.35
CA THR A 13 12.58 -42.70 -6.47
C THR A 13 13.07 -41.29 -6.16
N LEU A 14 14.37 -41.10 -5.92
CA LEU A 14 14.95 -39.78 -5.67
C LEU A 14 14.82 -38.87 -6.89
N ILE A 15 15.08 -39.40 -8.09
CA ILE A 15 14.95 -38.68 -9.36
C ILE A 15 13.49 -38.27 -9.58
N ALA A 16 12.53 -39.18 -9.37
CA ALA A 16 11.10 -38.89 -9.51
C ALA A 16 10.64 -37.79 -8.52
N LEU A 17 11.14 -37.80 -7.29
CA LEU A 17 10.85 -36.76 -6.29
C LEU A 17 11.42 -35.39 -6.70
N VAL A 18 12.64 -35.33 -7.21
CA VAL A 18 13.26 -34.09 -7.68
C VAL A 18 12.51 -33.52 -8.88
N PHE A 19 12.18 -34.35 -9.88
CA PHE A 19 11.39 -33.91 -11.04
C PHE A 19 9.96 -33.52 -10.68
N GLY A 20 9.32 -34.23 -9.74
CA GLY A 20 8.01 -33.86 -9.21
C GLY A 20 8.02 -32.50 -8.50
N PHE A 21 9.07 -32.22 -7.72
CA PHE A 21 9.26 -30.93 -7.05
C PHE A 21 9.50 -29.77 -8.04
N ILE A 22 10.27 -30.02 -9.10
CA ILE A 22 10.52 -29.03 -10.17
C ILE A 22 9.22 -28.75 -10.95
N TYR A 23 8.45 -29.79 -11.26
CA TYR A 23 7.18 -29.66 -11.98
C TYR A 23 6.15 -28.87 -11.17
N LEU A 24 5.96 -29.20 -9.88
CA LEU A 24 5.07 -28.47 -8.97
C LEU A 24 5.46 -26.99 -8.83
N LYS A 25 6.76 -26.71 -8.71
CA LYS A 25 7.25 -25.32 -8.61
C LYS A 25 7.02 -24.51 -9.89
N ASN A 26 7.08 -25.15 -11.06
CA ASN A 26 6.83 -24.48 -12.34
C ASN A 26 5.33 -24.18 -12.58
N THR A 27 4.42 -25.05 -12.13
CA THR A 27 2.97 -24.81 -12.27
C THR A 27 2.48 -23.62 -11.44
N ASP A 28 3.06 -23.40 -10.26
CA ASP A 28 2.74 -22.23 -9.42
C ASP A 28 3.23 -20.92 -10.05
N ILE A 29 4.37 -20.95 -10.75
CA ILE A 29 4.92 -19.77 -11.44
C ILE A 29 4.11 -19.44 -12.70
N SER A 30 3.72 -20.44 -13.49
CA SER A 30 2.90 -20.21 -14.69
C SER A 30 1.53 -19.61 -14.36
N SER A 31 0.84 -20.17 -13.35
CA SER A 31 -0.50 -19.70 -12.97
C SER A 31 -0.52 -18.31 -12.34
N SER A 32 0.58 -17.90 -11.69
CA SER A 32 0.74 -16.53 -11.19
C SER A 32 1.07 -15.51 -12.29
N ILE A 33 1.79 -15.91 -13.34
CA ILE A 33 2.08 -15.08 -14.52
C ILE A 33 0.80 -14.81 -15.33
N ASP A 34 -0.01 -15.83 -15.60
CA ASP A 34 -1.24 -15.69 -16.41
C ASP A 34 -2.31 -14.81 -15.72
N ARG A 35 -2.45 -14.93 -14.40
CA ARG A 35 -3.33 -14.03 -13.61
C ARG A 35 -2.87 -12.57 -13.69
N ASN A 36 -1.56 -12.34 -13.62
CA ASN A 36 -0.99 -10.99 -13.63
C ASN A 36 -1.21 -10.27 -14.99
N ILE A 37 -1.06 -10.99 -16.11
CA ILE A 37 -1.34 -10.44 -17.45
C ILE A 37 -2.82 -10.08 -17.60
N SER A 38 -3.71 -10.94 -17.13
CA SER A 38 -5.16 -10.70 -17.16
C SER A 38 -5.56 -9.48 -16.33
N ASP A 39 -5.07 -9.38 -15.08
CA ASP A 39 -5.34 -8.25 -14.20
C ASP A 39 -4.81 -6.92 -14.76
N LYS A 40 -3.60 -6.93 -15.33
CA LYS A 40 -3.01 -5.76 -16.00
C LYS A 40 -3.85 -5.30 -17.19
N MET A 41 -4.37 -6.24 -17.98
CA MET A 41 -5.23 -5.93 -19.12
C MET A 41 -6.60 -5.38 -18.65
N LEU A 42 -7.17 -5.93 -17.59
CA LEU A 42 -8.41 -5.44 -16.98
C LEU A 42 -8.25 -4.01 -16.43
N ILE A 43 -7.17 -3.72 -15.72
CA ILE A 43 -6.90 -2.37 -15.18
C ILE A 43 -6.68 -1.37 -16.31
N LYS A 44 -5.90 -1.74 -17.35
CA LYS A 44 -5.71 -0.87 -18.53
C LYS A 44 -7.02 -0.60 -19.28
N ASN A 45 -7.89 -1.61 -19.37
CA ASN A 45 -9.20 -1.45 -20.00
C ASN A 45 -10.14 -0.60 -19.13
N ALA A 46 -10.10 -0.75 -17.81
CA ALA A 46 -10.84 0.10 -16.88
C ALA A 46 -10.39 1.56 -16.98
N LYS A 47 -9.08 1.82 -17.04
CA LYS A 47 -8.56 3.16 -17.30
C LYS A 47 -9.08 3.73 -18.63
N LYS A 48 -8.99 2.96 -19.72
CA LYS A 48 -9.55 3.40 -21.03
C LYS A 48 -11.05 3.69 -20.97
N GLN A 49 -11.81 2.94 -20.17
CA GLN A 49 -13.24 3.18 -19.98
C GLN A 49 -13.48 4.48 -19.18
N ILE A 50 -12.72 4.71 -18.10
CA ILE A 50 -12.74 5.97 -17.33
C ILE A 50 -12.41 7.16 -18.24
N ASP A 51 -11.30 7.07 -18.98
CA ASP A 51 -10.85 8.09 -19.95
C ASP A 51 -11.92 8.37 -21.04
N SER A 52 -12.76 7.37 -21.36
CA SER A 52 -13.80 7.47 -22.38
C SER A 52 -15.15 8.00 -21.90
N ILE A 53 -15.42 8.01 -20.58
CA ILE A 53 -16.79 8.23 -20.05
C ILE A 53 -17.05 9.64 -19.51
N LYS A 54 -16.07 10.48 -19.13
CA LYS A 54 -16.24 11.93 -18.85
C LYS A 54 -14.93 12.56 -18.34
N GLN A 55 -14.93 13.89 -18.15
CA GLN A 55 -13.95 14.66 -17.37
C GLN A 55 -13.71 13.99 -16.01
N SER A 56 -12.77 13.04 -15.95
CA SER A 56 -12.28 12.49 -14.70
C SER A 56 -11.63 13.60 -13.87
N SER A 57 -11.71 13.48 -12.56
CA SER A 57 -11.00 14.44 -11.70
C SER A 57 -9.49 14.19 -11.77
N LEU A 58 -8.68 15.24 -11.56
CA LEU A 58 -7.21 15.10 -11.52
C LEU A 58 -6.76 14.03 -10.50
N ILE A 59 -7.51 13.87 -9.42
CA ILE A 59 -7.25 12.90 -8.35
C ILE A 59 -7.51 11.48 -8.84
N GLU A 60 -8.60 11.24 -9.57
CA GLU A 60 -8.92 9.95 -10.18
C GLU A 60 -7.82 9.54 -11.17
N ASP A 61 -7.44 10.45 -12.09
CA ASP A 61 -6.41 10.19 -13.09
C ASP A 61 -5.06 9.83 -12.45
N THR A 62 -4.64 10.65 -11.49
CA THR A 62 -3.36 10.46 -10.78
C THR A 62 -3.37 9.15 -9.99
N THR A 63 -4.47 8.86 -9.29
CA THR A 63 -4.57 7.65 -8.48
C THR A 63 -4.59 6.40 -9.35
N MET A 64 -5.31 6.41 -10.48
CA MET A 64 -5.34 5.29 -11.41
C MET A 64 -3.97 5.01 -12.05
N ASP A 65 -3.19 6.05 -12.36
CA ASP A 65 -1.81 5.87 -12.84
C ASP A 65 -0.91 5.20 -11.79
N LEU A 66 -1.05 5.58 -10.53
CA LEU A 66 -0.32 4.95 -9.43
C LEU A 66 -0.73 3.49 -9.25
N ILE A 67 -2.03 3.19 -9.34
CA ILE A 67 -2.56 1.82 -9.28
C ILE A 67 -2.02 0.97 -10.45
N ILE A 68 -1.95 1.53 -11.66
CA ILE A 68 -1.34 0.85 -12.81
C ILE A 68 0.13 0.54 -12.55
N ASN A 69 0.88 1.48 -11.98
CA ASN A 69 2.29 1.26 -11.65
C ASN A 69 2.46 0.15 -10.60
N LEU A 70 1.58 0.06 -9.60
CA LEU A 70 1.57 -1.05 -8.64
C LEU A 70 1.23 -2.38 -9.32
N ALA A 71 0.22 -2.39 -10.18
CA ALA A 71 -0.15 -3.60 -10.92
C ALA A 71 0.97 -4.06 -11.88
N ASP A 72 1.71 -3.13 -12.47
CA ASP A 72 2.87 -3.43 -13.31
C ASP A 72 4.01 -4.08 -12.51
N ASP A 73 4.12 -3.75 -11.22
CA ASP A 73 5.08 -4.31 -10.26
C ASP A 73 4.46 -5.39 -9.35
N TYR A 74 3.34 -6.02 -9.74
CA TYR A 74 2.57 -6.95 -8.88
C TYR A 74 3.40 -8.11 -8.28
N ASN A 75 4.40 -8.62 -9.03
CA ASN A 75 5.30 -9.67 -8.58
C ASN A 75 6.24 -9.26 -7.43
N LYS A 76 6.36 -7.96 -7.15
CA LYS A 76 7.08 -7.40 -6.00
C LYS A 76 6.20 -7.30 -4.76
N HIS A 77 4.95 -7.72 -4.85
CA HIS A 77 4.00 -7.66 -3.76
C HIS A 77 3.63 -9.06 -3.26
N LYS A 78 3.15 -9.15 -2.02
CA LYS A 78 2.81 -10.41 -1.36
C LYS A 78 1.43 -10.33 -0.73
N ASN A 79 0.64 -11.38 -0.99
CA ASN A 79 -0.67 -11.59 -0.38
C ASN A 79 -1.58 -10.36 -0.51
N ILE A 80 -1.68 -9.84 -1.73
CA ILE A 80 -2.62 -8.76 -2.06
C ILE A 80 -4.05 -9.26 -1.81
N GLY A 81 -4.85 -8.44 -1.14
CA GLY A 81 -6.25 -8.73 -0.86
C GLY A 81 -7.08 -8.81 -2.15
N THR A 82 -8.25 -9.44 -2.06
CA THR A 82 -9.19 -9.45 -3.19
C THR A 82 -9.70 -8.03 -3.46
N LYS A 83 -9.88 -7.68 -4.74
CA LYS A 83 -10.57 -6.46 -5.16
C LYS A 83 -11.99 -6.44 -4.58
N LEU A 84 -12.46 -5.25 -4.20
CA LEU A 84 -13.79 -5.07 -3.61
C LEU A 84 -14.77 -4.51 -4.63
N THR A 85 -16.02 -4.95 -4.56
CA THR A 85 -17.13 -4.33 -5.28
C THR A 85 -17.62 -3.09 -4.54
N GLU A 86 -18.37 -2.24 -5.24
CA GLU A 86 -19.05 -1.09 -4.62
C GLU A 86 -19.91 -1.50 -3.43
N GLU A 87 -20.64 -2.62 -3.52
CA GLU A 87 -21.43 -3.16 -2.42
C GLU A 87 -20.57 -3.54 -1.20
N ASN A 88 -19.39 -4.13 -1.42
CA ASN A 88 -18.48 -4.48 -0.34
C ASN A 88 -17.88 -3.23 0.33
N ILE A 89 -17.49 -2.24 -0.47
CA ILE A 89 -17.00 -0.94 0.01
C ILE A 89 -18.10 -0.26 0.84
N HIS A 90 -19.32 -0.17 0.31
CA HIS A 90 -20.45 0.44 1.00
C HIS A 90 -20.84 -0.29 2.29
N SER A 91 -20.77 -1.62 2.31
CA SER A 91 -20.96 -2.41 3.52
C SER A 91 -19.90 -2.10 4.58
N PHE A 92 -18.65 -1.91 4.17
CA PHE A 92 -17.57 -1.52 5.06
C PHE A 92 -17.74 -0.10 5.60
N GLU A 93 -18.06 0.88 4.75
CA GLU A 93 -18.39 2.26 5.14
C GLU A 93 -19.49 2.31 6.20
N LYS A 94 -20.57 1.55 5.98
CA LYS A 94 -21.66 1.40 6.97
C LYS A 94 -21.17 0.82 8.30
N LYS A 95 -20.28 -0.16 8.25
CA LYS A 95 -19.72 -0.80 9.46
C LYS A 95 -18.89 0.19 10.29
N ILE A 96 -18.11 1.05 9.66
CA ILE A 96 -17.28 2.05 10.36
C ILE A 96 -18.00 3.39 10.56
N ASN A 97 -19.21 3.54 10.02
CA ASN A 97 -20.01 4.77 10.02
C ASN A 97 -19.24 5.99 9.48
N LEU A 98 -18.51 5.79 8.38
CA LEU A 98 -17.71 6.80 7.70
C LEU A 98 -17.79 6.57 6.18
N THR A 99 -17.63 7.62 5.39
CA THR A 99 -17.48 7.55 3.92
C THR A 99 -16.01 7.56 3.57
N LEU A 100 -15.53 6.57 2.82
CA LEU A 100 -14.12 6.46 2.47
C LEU A 100 -13.71 7.50 1.41
N PRO A 101 -12.45 7.96 1.46
CA PRO A 101 -11.87 8.80 0.41
C PRO A 101 -11.96 8.13 -0.97
N GLU A 102 -12.19 8.92 -2.02
CA GLU A 102 -12.36 8.41 -3.38
C GLU A 102 -11.11 7.69 -3.87
N SER A 103 -9.93 8.28 -3.60
CA SER A 103 -8.65 7.68 -3.98
C SER A 103 -8.44 6.28 -3.35
N TYR A 104 -8.95 6.06 -2.13
CA TYR A 104 -8.87 4.76 -1.47
C TYR A 104 -9.91 3.77 -2.01
N LYS A 105 -11.12 4.22 -2.36
CA LYS A 105 -12.13 3.37 -3.03
C LYS A 105 -11.64 2.87 -4.37
N LEU A 106 -10.95 3.71 -5.16
CA LEU A 106 -10.29 3.29 -6.40
C LEU A 106 -9.24 2.20 -6.13
N PHE A 107 -8.39 2.39 -5.11
CA PHE A 107 -7.38 1.40 -4.72
C PHE A 107 -8.01 0.04 -4.35
N LEU A 108 -9.07 0.04 -3.54
CA LEU A 108 -9.79 -1.17 -3.14
C LEU A 108 -10.46 -1.87 -4.34
N THR A 109 -10.97 -1.09 -5.29
CA THR A 109 -11.68 -1.59 -6.48
C THR A 109 -10.71 -2.20 -7.49
N TYR A 110 -9.58 -1.55 -7.74
CA TYR A 110 -8.71 -1.90 -8.87
C TYR A 110 -7.42 -2.61 -8.50
N PHE A 111 -6.88 -2.37 -7.29
CA PHE A 111 -5.66 -3.03 -6.83
C PHE A 111 -5.98 -4.19 -5.89
N GLY A 112 -6.65 -3.92 -4.76
CA GLY A 112 -7.07 -4.95 -3.81
C GLY A 112 -7.24 -4.46 -2.37
N ASP A 113 -7.91 -5.28 -1.55
CA ASP A 113 -8.15 -5.05 -0.11
C ASP A 113 -6.88 -5.23 0.76
N GLY A 114 -5.93 -4.32 0.58
CA GLY A 114 -4.66 -4.29 1.30
C GLY A 114 -3.65 -5.35 0.83
N GLY A 115 -2.65 -5.63 1.66
CA GLY A 115 -1.62 -6.62 1.35
C GLY A 115 -0.63 -6.84 2.51
N GLU A 116 -0.11 -8.06 2.63
CA GLU A 116 0.97 -8.33 3.60
C GLU A 116 2.21 -7.49 3.28
N MET A 117 2.50 -7.33 1.99
CA MET A 117 3.68 -6.61 1.52
C MET A 117 3.38 -5.96 0.17
N ILE A 118 3.16 -4.66 0.16
CA ILE A 118 3.09 -3.81 -1.04
C ILE A 118 4.37 -2.97 -1.01
N TYR A 119 5.35 -3.39 -1.81
CA TYR A 119 6.77 -3.06 -1.59
C TYR A 119 7.18 -3.36 -0.14
N ASP A 120 7.72 -2.42 0.64
CA ASP A 120 8.13 -2.67 2.03
C ASP A 120 7.07 -2.27 3.07
N THR A 121 5.83 -2.10 2.64
CA THR A 121 4.72 -1.63 3.48
C THR A 121 3.58 -2.65 3.53
N SER A 122 3.06 -2.93 4.73
CA SER A 122 1.83 -3.72 4.88
C SER A 122 0.63 -2.78 4.99
N ILE A 123 -0.35 -2.95 4.11
CA ILE A 123 -1.62 -2.23 4.13
C ILE A 123 -2.68 -3.16 4.70
N LEU A 124 -3.41 -2.69 5.69
CA LEU A 124 -4.45 -3.47 6.36
C LEU A 124 -5.64 -3.69 5.42
N SER A 125 -6.16 -4.91 5.44
CA SER A 125 -7.47 -5.21 4.87
C SER A 125 -8.56 -4.51 5.69
N THR A 126 -9.60 -4.05 5.01
CA THR A 126 -10.85 -3.52 5.59
C THR A 126 -11.49 -4.48 6.61
N LYS A 127 -11.24 -5.79 6.51
CA LYS A 127 -11.69 -6.79 7.49
C LYS A 127 -10.96 -6.71 8.83
N LYS A 128 -9.74 -6.15 8.84
CA LYS A 128 -8.86 -6.00 10.02
C LYS A 128 -8.76 -4.54 10.50
N THR A 129 -9.71 -3.71 10.09
CA THR A 129 -9.79 -2.31 10.50
C THR A 129 -9.80 -2.17 12.01
N MET A 130 -9.03 -1.21 12.53
CA MET A 130 -8.87 -0.94 13.95
C MET A 130 -8.56 0.54 14.16
N PHE A 131 -9.17 1.13 15.18
CA PHE A 131 -8.82 2.48 15.61
C PHE A 131 -7.60 2.41 16.54
N ILE A 132 -6.84 3.50 16.62
CA ILE A 132 -5.63 3.53 17.44
C ILE A 132 -5.94 3.31 18.94
N LYS A 133 -7.10 3.76 19.43
CA LYS A 133 -7.53 3.56 20.82
C LYS A 133 -7.75 2.08 21.15
N ASP A 134 -8.08 1.25 20.16
CA ASP A 134 -8.18 -0.20 20.33
C ASP A 134 -6.81 -0.87 20.47
N GLN A 135 -5.73 -0.18 20.05
CA GLN A 135 -4.37 -0.70 20.05
C GLN A 135 -3.55 -0.22 21.26
N PHE A 136 -3.78 1.03 21.70
CA PHE A 136 -2.97 1.67 22.73
C PHE A 136 -3.88 2.29 23.81
N ASN A 137 -3.83 1.72 25.02
CA ASN A 137 -4.64 2.19 26.14
C ASN A 137 -4.14 3.50 26.79
N ASN A 138 -2.92 3.93 26.47
CA ASN A 138 -2.23 5.03 27.16
C ASN A 138 -1.88 6.21 26.23
N LEU A 139 -2.49 6.31 25.05
CA LEU A 139 -2.33 7.49 24.22
C LEU A 139 -3.13 8.68 24.80
N PRO A 140 -2.60 9.91 24.72
CA PRO A 140 -3.39 11.09 25.03
C PRO A 140 -4.61 11.18 24.11
N ASP A 141 -5.65 11.90 24.54
CA ASP A 141 -6.85 12.09 23.70
C ASP A 141 -6.55 12.91 22.42
N GLU A 142 -5.50 13.73 22.46
CA GLU A 142 -5.04 14.54 21.33
C GLU A 142 -3.52 14.43 21.17
N LEU A 143 -3.08 14.42 19.91
CA LEU A 143 -1.69 14.49 19.51
C LEU A 143 -1.40 15.82 18.82
N GLN A 144 -0.28 16.44 19.16
CA GLN A 144 0.16 17.70 18.56
C GLN A 144 0.85 17.45 17.21
N THR A 145 0.58 18.31 16.24
CA THR A 145 1.28 18.39 14.95
C THR A 145 1.81 19.80 14.73
N SER A 146 2.59 20.02 13.67
CA SER A 146 2.98 21.38 13.27
C SER A 146 1.81 22.24 12.78
N GLU A 147 0.69 21.60 12.41
CA GLU A 147 -0.46 22.23 11.77
C GLU A 147 -1.69 22.32 12.69
N GLY A 148 -1.66 21.67 13.86
CA GLY A 148 -2.76 21.69 14.83
C GLY A 148 -2.75 20.50 15.77
N THR A 149 -3.94 20.06 16.17
CA THR A 149 -4.15 18.87 17.02
C THR A 149 -4.95 17.81 16.28
N VAL A 150 -4.64 16.55 16.58
CA VAL A 150 -5.33 15.39 16.01
C VAL A 150 -5.93 14.57 17.14
N THR A 151 -7.24 14.38 17.12
CA THR A 151 -7.96 13.58 18.12
C THR A 151 -7.67 12.09 17.91
N THR A 152 -7.17 11.40 18.93
CA THR A 152 -6.75 9.99 18.79
C THR A 152 -7.90 9.04 18.53
N SER A 153 -9.12 9.33 18.99
CA SER A 153 -10.30 8.50 18.66
C SER A 153 -10.69 8.55 17.19
N ALA A 154 -10.22 9.54 16.42
CA ALA A 154 -10.47 9.66 14.99
C ALA A 154 -9.37 9.02 14.12
N LEU A 155 -8.43 8.30 14.73
CA LEU A 155 -7.32 7.69 14.01
C LEU A 155 -7.62 6.23 13.63
N LEU A 156 -7.77 6.00 12.34
CA LEU A 156 -8.04 4.68 11.77
C LEU A 156 -6.78 4.11 11.14
N ALA A 157 -6.36 2.90 11.52
CA ALA A 157 -5.11 2.34 11.01
C ALA A 157 -5.20 2.02 9.49
N LEU A 158 -4.24 2.54 8.71
CA LEU A 158 -4.01 2.13 7.32
C LEU A 158 -3.00 0.99 7.25
N THR A 159 -1.89 1.10 7.98
CA THR A 159 -0.79 0.12 7.94
C THR A 159 -0.65 -0.62 9.26
N LYS A 160 0.05 -1.77 9.19
CA LYS A 160 0.56 -2.43 10.40
C LYS A 160 1.91 -3.06 10.13
N ASN A 161 2.98 -2.38 10.49
CA ASN A 161 4.33 -2.83 10.23
C ASN A 161 5.01 -3.34 11.50
N LYS A 162 5.06 -4.67 11.65
CA LYS A 162 5.71 -5.34 12.79
C LYS A 162 7.20 -5.03 12.93
N LYS A 163 7.87 -4.60 11.85
CA LYS A 163 9.32 -4.34 11.84
C LYS A 163 9.66 -2.87 12.14
N ARG A 164 8.66 -1.99 12.20
CA ARG A 164 8.85 -0.55 12.38
C ARG A 164 8.25 -0.06 13.69
N LYS A 165 8.81 1.04 14.15
CA LYS A 165 8.41 1.74 15.38
C LYS A 165 7.27 2.72 15.11
N GLY A 166 6.28 2.31 14.31
CA GLY A 166 5.17 3.18 13.95
C GLY A 166 4.38 2.74 12.72
N ASP A 167 3.20 3.34 12.58
CA ASP A 167 2.20 3.02 11.57
C ASP A 167 1.53 4.30 11.03
N TRP A 168 0.95 4.18 9.83
CA TRP A 168 0.14 5.21 9.20
C TRP A 168 -1.32 5.06 9.59
N TYR A 169 -1.93 6.18 9.93
CA TYR A 169 -3.33 6.28 10.34
C TYR A 169 -4.02 7.38 9.52
N TRP A 170 -5.27 7.11 9.14
CA TRP A 170 -6.20 8.11 8.62
C TRP A 170 -6.66 9.03 9.74
N VAL A 171 -6.80 10.31 9.46
CA VAL A 171 -7.44 11.28 10.36
C VAL A 171 -8.90 11.46 9.91
N THR A 172 -9.82 10.67 10.45
CA THR A 172 -11.17 10.51 9.87
C THR A 172 -12.13 11.66 10.19
N ASN A 173 -11.75 12.59 11.06
CA ASN A 173 -12.52 13.78 11.41
C ASN A 173 -12.06 15.04 10.66
N ASP A 174 -11.04 14.93 9.82
CA ASP A 174 -10.49 16.01 9.02
C ASP A 174 -10.72 15.70 7.53
N LEU A 175 -11.69 16.38 6.93
CA LEU A 175 -12.00 16.27 5.51
C LEU A 175 -11.43 17.50 4.81
N ASN A 176 -10.58 17.27 3.82
CA ASN A 176 -10.11 18.36 2.97
C ASN A 176 -11.17 18.74 1.91
N GLU A 177 -10.88 19.76 1.11
CA GLU A 177 -11.79 20.28 0.07
C GLU A 177 -12.19 19.22 -0.99
N ASN A 178 -11.45 18.11 -1.08
CA ASN A 178 -11.67 17.02 -2.03
C ASN A 178 -12.40 15.81 -1.41
N ASN A 179 -12.91 15.93 -0.17
CA ASN A 179 -13.42 14.80 0.61
C ASN A 179 -12.40 13.68 0.83
N GLU A 180 -11.12 14.02 0.90
CA GLU A 180 -10.05 13.10 1.24
C GLU A 180 -9.65 13.26 2.70
N TRP A 181 -9.15 12.18 3.30
CA TRP A 181 -8.61 12.19 4.66
C TRP A 181 -7.09 12.31 4.63
N PRO A 182 -6.51 13.20 5.45
CA PRO A 182 -5.07 13.20 5.63
C PRO A 182 -4.61 11.93 6.35
N LEU A 183 -3.34 11.61 6.15
CA LEU A 183 -2.69 10.52 6.88
C LEU A 183 -1.54 11.04 7.73
N VAL A 184 -1.41 10.46 8.92
CA VAL A 184 -0.34 10.74 9.85
C VAL A 184 0.43 9.46 10.17
N PHE A 185 1.75 9.58 10.25
CA PHE A 185 2.61 8.52 10.75
C PHE A 185 2.87 8.74 12.24
N ILE A 186 2.46 7.78 13.06
CA ILE A 186 2.66 7.82 14.51
C ILE A 186 3.84 6.96 14.88
N ASP A 187 4.85 7.60 15.50
CA ASP A 187 5.93 6.91 16.18
C ASP A 187 5.41 6.35 17.50
N THR A 188 5.34 5.03 17.59
CA THR A 188 4.75 4.32 18.73
C THR A 188 5.67 4.26 19.95
N GLU A 189 6.96 4.59 19.81
CA GLU A 189 7.86 4.71 20.96
C GLU A 189 7.69 6.05 21.65
N ASN A 190 7.51 7.10 20.85
CA ASN A 190 7.42 8.47 21.35
C ASN A 190 5.97 8.97 21.49
N ASN A 191 4.99 8.16 21.09
CA ASN A 191 3.57 8.53 21.02
C ASN A 191 3.36 9.90 20.37
N SER A 192 4.01 10.11 19.23
CA SER A 192 4.02 11.42 18.54
C SER A 192 3.84 11.25 17.05
N ILE A 193 3.24 12.26 16.42
CA ILE A 193 3.12 12.33 14.97
C ILE A 193 4.46 12.82 14.42
N ARG A 194 5.10 12.01 13.57
CA ARG A 194 6.39 12.36 12.94
C ARG A 194 6.23 12.87 11.52
N TYR A 195 5.27 12.35 10.77
CA TYR A 195 5.02 12.75 9.39
C TYR A 195 3.52 12.89 9.14
N SER A 196 3.16 13.76 8.19
CA SER A 196 1.80 13.91 7.67
C SER A 196 1.84 13.99 6.14
N VAL A 197 0.76 13.56 5.51
CA VAL A 197 0.49 13.71 4.07
C VAL A 197 -0.98 14.10 3.90
N LYS A 198 -1.29 14.85 2.84
CA LYS A 198 -2.59 15.52 2.71
C LYS A 198 -3.74 14.59 2.39
N GLU A 199 -3.44 13.50 1.68
CA GLU A 199 -4.42 12.54 1.19
C GLU A 199 -3.74 11.23 0.78
N PHE A 200 -4.53 10.21 0.47
CA PHE A 200 -4.01 8.89 0.13
C PHE A 200 -3.36 8.82 -1.24
N SER A 201 -3.80 9.63 -2.19
CA SER A 201 -3.14 9.74 -3.51
C SER A 201 -1.66 10.15 -3.34
N GLU A 202 -1.37 11.13 -2.48
CA GLU A 202 -0.01 11.57 -2.14
C GLU A 202 0.77 10.47 -1.42
N TRP A 203 0.16 9.81 -0.45
CA TRP A 203 0.77 8.67 0.24
C TRP A 203 1.16 7.55 -0.73
N LEU A 204 0.25 7.21 -1.65
CA LEU A 204 0.44 6.18 -2.67
C LEU A 204 1.51 6.58 -3.68
N GLN A 205 1.57 7.87 -4.04
CA GLN A 205 2.61 8.42 -4.90
C GLN A 205 3.99 8.21 -4.29
N LEU A 206 4.16 8.56 -3.01
CA LEU A 206 5.41 8.37 -2.29
C LEU A 206 5.81 6.88 -2.24
N LEU A 207 4.85 5.98 -2.02
CA LEU A 207 5.09 4.54 -2.01
C LEU A 207 5.56 4.03 -3.38
N VAL A 208 4.90 4.43 -4.47
CA VAL A 208 5.24 4.05 -5.84
C VAL A 208 6.59 4.63 -6.27
N MET A 209 6.88 5.87 -5.88
CA MET A 209 8.14 6.54 -6.21
C MET A 209 9.34 5.88 -5.51
N SER A 210 9.23 5.52 -4.23
CA SER A 210 10.34 4.88 -3.51
C SER A 210 10.49 3.40 -3.83
N LYS A 211 9.41 2.73 -4.27
CA LYS A 211 9.34 1.26 -4.42
C LYS A 211 9.78 0.51 -3.17
N SER A 212 9.63 1.14 -2.01
CA SER A 212 10.00 0.61 -0.70
C SER A 212 8.94 1.08 0.29
N ASP A 213 9.27 2.06 1.13
CA ASP A 213 8.34 2.64 2.08
C ASP A 213 8.19 4.15 1.93
N VAL A 214 7.09 4.66 2.46
CA VAL A 214 6.73 6.08 2.36
C VAL A 214 7.68 6.98 3.17
N ILE A 215 8.20 6.52 4.31
CA ILE A 215 9.10 7.33 5.16
C ILE A 215 10.42 7.59 4.43
N SER A 216 10.96 6.57 3.76
CA SER A 216 12.18 6.71 2.95
C SER A 216 11.99 7.72 1.81
N ALA A 217 10.81 7.74 1.18
CA ALA A 217 10.46 8.73 0.17
C ALA A 217 10.45 10.16 0.73
N ILE A 218 9.84 10.35 1.92
CA ILE A 218 9.75 11.64 2.60
C ILE A 218 11.16 12.16 2.95
N LYS A 219 12.00 11.32 3.55
CA LYS A 219 13.39 11.70 3.92
C LYS A 219 14.21 12.16 2.72
N ASN A 220 14.16 11.40 1.62
CA ASN A 220 14.87 11.77 0.39
C ASN A 220 14.39 13.11 -0.18
N ARG A 221 13.08 13.39 -0.09
CA ARG A 221 12.49 14.67 -0.52
C ARG A 221 12.98 15.83 0.34
N GLU A 222 13.04 15.65 1.67
CA GLU A 222 13.54 16.66 2.61
C GLU A 222 15.03 16.97 2.41
N GLU A 223 15.85 15.94 2.16
CA GLU A 223 17.28 16.10 1.86
C GLU A 223 17.50 16.91 0.57
N THR A 224 16.77 16.58 -0.49
CA THR A 224 16.84 17.31 -1.78
C THR A 224 16.43 18.78 -1.65
N LEU A 225 15.40 19.07 -0.84
CA LEU A 225 14.96 20.44 -0.55
C LEU A 225 15.97 21.22 0.28
N SER A 226 16.70 20.56 1.19
CA SER A 226 17.76 21.17 1.97
C SER A 226 18.97 21.55 1.10
N GLU A 227 19.36 20.68 0.17
CA GLU A 227 20.48 20.92 -0.74
C GLU A 227 20.20 22.06 -1.73
N SER A 228 19.01 22.10 -2.33
CA SER A 228 18.63 23.19 -3.24
C SER A 228 18.65 24.57 -2.56
N ARG A 229 18.24 24.65 -1.29
CA ARG A 229 18.32 25.91 -0.50
C ARG A 229 19.75 26.35 -0.23
N LYS A 230 20.70 25.42 -0.02
CA LYS A 230 22.12 25.74 0.18
C LYS A 230 22.79 26.28 -1.09
N VAL A 231 22.41 25.76 -2.26
CA VAL A 231 22.94 26.22 -3.56
C VAL A 231 22.47 27.64 -3.89
N VAL A 232 21.23 27.99 -3.53
CA VAL A 232 20.69 29.35 -3.76
C VAL A 232 21.36 30.38 -2.83
N THR A 233 21.75 29.99 -1.61
CA THR A 233 22.43 30.90 -0.67
C THR A 233 23.91 31.13 -0.97
N THR A 234 24.61 30.20 -1.63
CA THR A 234 26.01 30.40 -2.05
C THR A 234 26.15 31.21 -3.34
N SER A 235 25.11 31.23 -4.19
CA SER A 235 25.09 32.01 -5.44
C SER A 235 24.91 33.53 -5.23
N SER A 236 24.32 33.95 -4.11
CA SER A 236 24.04 35.38 -3.84
C SER A 236 25.22 36.18 -3.29
N TYR A 237 26.40 35.57 -3.11
CA TYR A 237 27.61 36.24 -2.61
C TYR A 237 28.67 36.52 -3.69
N LEU A 238 28.32 36.33 -4.96
CA LEU A 238 29.14 36.72 -6.11
C LEU A 238 28.45 37.84 -6.90
N LYS A 239 28.41 39.04 -6.32
CA LYS A 239 28.20 40.31 -7.03
C LYS A 239 29.04 41.40 -6.39
#